data_AF-G0ML07-F1
#
_entry.id   AF-G0ML07-F1
#
_cell.length_a   1.000
_cell.length_b   1.000
_cell.length_c   1.000
_cell.angle_alpha   90.00
_cell.angle_beta   90.00
_cell.angle_gamma   90.00
#
_symmetry.space_group_name_H-M   'P 1'
#
loop_
_entity.id
_entity.type
_entity.pdbx_description
1 polymer ?
#
loop_
_entity_poly.entity_id
_entity_poly.type
_entity_poly.pdbx_seq_one_letter_code
_entity_poly.pdbx_strand_id
1 'polypeptide(L)'
;MKNLRIGLIGLIVFNFCLLISVIAKTQMEKSETPLLGYLISISSSIVFFQVFTSCYPVKYIRIPELNRPFSKKNRYVIVLLVIHALMMSVVMWFTTYILECFLLILCSFCFSIDLYSTTTTGDFTLVDNPMHTEETTVYYTLKHEKEVEKKKRSFERNTVPQKLSEVHEV
;
A
#
# COMPACT_ATOMS: atom_id res chain seq x y z
N MET A 1 -4.09 16.87 -12.15
CA MET A 1 -2.80 16.21 -12.49
C MET A 1 -1.58 16.89 -11.88
N LYS A 2 -1.42 18.22 -11.95
CA LYS A 2 -0.27 18.93 -11.33
C LYS A 2 -0.08 18.55 -9.85
N ASN A 3 -1.17 18.50 -9.07
CA ASN A 3 -1.13 18.10 -7.65
C ASN A 3 -0.63 16.66 -7.42
N LEU A 4 -0.97 15.73 -8.32
CA LEU A 4 -0.50 14.34 -8.24
C LEU A 4 1.01 14.23 -8.50
N ARG A 5 1.51 14.96 -9.52
CA ARG A 5 2.95 14.99 -9.83
C ARG A 5 3.74 15.61 -8.68
N ILE A 6 3.25 16.71 -8.10
CA ILE A 6 3.85 17.34 -6.92
C ILE A 6 3.87 16.36 -5.74
N GLY A 7 2.77 15.63 -5.53
CA GLY A 7 2.70 14.58 -4.51
C GLY A 7 3.72 13.46 -4.72
N LEU A 8 3.87 12.95 -5.95
CA LEU A 8 4.86 11.93 -6.28
C LEU A 8 6.30 12.42 -6.11
N ILE A 9 6.59 13.67 -6.51
CA ILE A 9 7.90 14.30 -6.25
C ILE A 9 8.15 14.38 -4.74
N GLY A 10 7.15 14.80 -3.97
CA GLY A 10 7.22 14.85 -2.51
C GLY A 10 7.51 13.48 -1.89
N LEU A 11 6.87 12.42 -2.38
CA LEU A 11 7.11 11.04 -1.93
C LEU A 11 8.53 10.56 -2.25
N ILE A 12 9.05 10.88 -3.44
CA ILE A 12 10.44 10.55 -3.82
C ILE A 12 11.42 11.28 -2.89
N VAL A 13 11.26 12.60 -2.71
CA VAL A 13 12.14 13.40 -1.84
C VAL A 13 12.10 12.89 -0.40
N PHE A 14 10.90 12.66 0.13
CA PHE A 14 10.72 12.12 1.48
C PHE A 14 11.42 10.77 1.65
N ASN A 15 11.23 9.86 0.69
CA ASN A 15 11.87 8.56 0.69
C ASN A 15 13.42 8.64 0.66
N PHE A 16 13.98 9.60 -0.06
CA PHE A 16 15.42 9.88 0.00
C PHE A 16 15.89 10.43 1.34
N CYS A 17 15.10 11.30 1.99
CA CYS A 17 15.40 11.77 3.35
C CYS A 17 15.40 10.61 4.35
N LEU A 18 14.47 9.65 4.22
CA LEU A 18 14.47 8.42 5.03
C LEU A 18 15.74 7.60 4.79
N LEU A 19 16.12 7.41 3.52
CA LEU A 19 17.31 6.66 3.13
C LEU A 19 18.59 7.27 3.74
N ILE A 20 18.74 8.59 3.65
CA ILE A 20 19.86 9.32 4.26
C ILE A 20 19.85 9.15 5.79
N SER A 21 18.67 9.18 6.42
CA SER A 21 18.54 9.01 7.87
C SER A 21 18.97 7.62 8.34
N VAL A 22 18.62 6.56 7.58
CA VAL A 22 19.05 5.18 7.86
C VAL A 22 20.57 5.03 7.73
N ILE A 23 21.15 5.63 6.69
CA ILE A 23 22.61 5.61 6.48
C ILE A 23 23.32 6.39 7.59
N ALA A 24 22.85 7.60 7.92
CA ALA A 24 23.40 8.43 8.98
C ALA A 24 23.37 7.73 10.34
N LYS A 25 22.30 6.97 10.62
CA LYS A 25 22.21 6.12 11.82
C LYS A 25 23.32 5.09 11.91
N THR A 26 23.71 4.50 10.78
CA THR A 26 24.79 3.52 10.78
C THR A 26 26.15 4.16 11.02
N GLN A 27 26.38 5.35 10.47
CA GLN A 27 27.66 6.05 10.57
C GLN A 27 27.86 6.74 11.92
N MET A 28 26.76 7.11 12.60
CA MET A 28 26.78 7.86 13.85
C MET A 28 26.28 7.04 15.05
N GLU A 29 26.61 5.74 15.08
CA GLU A 29 26.11 4.75 16.05
C GLU A 29 26.27 5.14 17.53
N LYS A 30 27.23 6.02 17.86
CA LYS A 30 27.46 6.54 19.23
C LYS A 30 26.57 7.72 19.63
N SER A 31 25.79 8.29 18.71
CA SER A 31 24.91 9.43 18.96
C SER A 31 23.46 8.97 19.05
N GLU A 32 22.66 9.54 19.95
CA GLU A 32 21.22 9.26 20.05
C GLU A 32 20.39 9.97 18.95
N THR A 33 20.96 11.01 18.34
CA THR A 33 20.32 11.86 17.34
C THR A 33 19.83 11.11 16.07
N PRO A 34 20.59 10.15 15.51
CA PRO A 34 20.16 9.38 14.34
C PRO A 34 19.04 8.37 14.64
N LEU A 35 18.99 7.84 15.86
CA LEU A 35 17.94 6.93 16.31
C LEU A 35 16.59 7.67 16.35
N LEU A 36 16.59 8.87 16.92
CA LEU A 36 15.41 9.73 16.94
C LEU A 36 14.94 10.08 15.51
N GLY A 37 15.89 10.42 14.63
CA GLY A 37 15.61 10.67 13.21
C GLY A 37 14.94 9.49 12.51
N TYR A 38 15.41 8.26 12.76
CA TYR A 38 14.83 7.03 12.23
C TYR A 38 13.41 6.77 12.75
N LEU A 39 13.16 6.98 14.05
CA LEU A 39 11.84 6.76 14.65
C LEU A 39 10.81 7.79 14.15
N ILE A 40 11.20 9.06 14.07
CA ILE A 40 10.36 10.14 13.50
C ILE A 40 10.02 9.83 12.05
N SER A 41 11.02 9.37 11.29
CA SER A 41 10.92 8.99 9.89
C SER A 41 9.90 7.87 9.64
N ILE A 42 9.96 6.78 10.41
CA ILE A 42 8.99 5.67 10.31
C ILE A 42 7.60 6.12 10.77
N SER A 43 7.51 6.81 11.91
CA SER A 43 6.23 7.25 12.46
C SER A 43 5.51 8.20 11.52
N SER A 44 6.24 9.13 10.91
CA SER A 44 5.70 10.06 9.90
C SER A 44 5.19 9.32 8.67
N SER A 45 5.91 8.29 8.21
CA SER A 45 5.50 7.48 7.06
C SER A 45 4.15 6.77 7.29
N ILE A 46 3.95 6.21 8.49
CA ILE A 46 2.69 5.54 8.87
C ILE A 46 1.53 6.55 8.92
N VAL A 47 1.77 7.72 9.53
CA VAL A 47 0.76 8.78 9.64
C VAL A 47 0.37 9.29 8.26
N PHE A 48 1.35 9.58 7.38
CA PHE A 48 1.06 10.05 6.03
C PHE A 48 0.31 8.99 5.20
N PHE A 49 0.67 7.72 5.35
CA PHE A 49 -0.06 6.63 4.69
C PHE A 49 -1.52 6.58 5.15
N GLN A 50 -1.78 6.62 6.47
CA GLN A 50 -3.13 6.62 7.02
C GLN A 50 -3.96 7.82 6.56
N VAL A 51 -3.37 9.03 6.56
CA VAL A 51 -4.04 10.25 6.08
C VAL A 51 -4.40 10.09 4.60
N PHE A 52 -3.47 9.61 3.78
CA PHE A 52 -3.70 9.39 2.36
C PHE A 52 -4.85 8.39 2.11
N THR A 53 -4.83 7.24 2.78
CA THR A 53 -5.88 6.22 2.62
C THR A 53 -7.24 6.69 3.14
N SER A 54 -7.28 7.56 4.16
CA SER A 54 -8.52 8.08 4.74
C SER A 54 -9.16 9.17 3.89
N CYS A 55 -8.37 9.97 3.17
CA CYS A 55 -8.89 11.04 2.31
C CYS A 55 -9.42 10.55 0.96
N TYR A 56 -8.97 9.41 0.46
CA TYR A 56 -9.37 8.86 -0.84
C TYR A 56 -9.87 7.40 -0.75
N PRO A 57 -10.88 7.09 0.09
CA PRO A 57 -11.34 5.71 0.26
C PRO A 57 -11.97 5.13 -1.02
N VAL A 58 -12.53 5.99 -1.89
CA VAL A 58 -13.43 5.59 -2.98
C VAL A 58 -12.80 5.73 -4.37
N LYS A 59 -11.57 6.24 -4.53
CA LYS A 59 -11.00 6.51 -5.87
C LYS A 59 -9.61 5.93 -6.02
N TYR A 60 -9.38 5.23 -7.12
CA TYR A 60 -8.04 4.77 -7.51
C TYR A 60 -7.62 5.42 -8.83
N ILE A 61 -6.32 5.60 -8.98
CA ILE A 61 -5.72 6.15 -10.20
C ILE A 61 -5.56 4.98 -11.18
N ARG A 62 -6.26 5.03 -12.32
CA ARG A 62 -6.09 4.03 -13.40
C ARG A 62 -5.21 4.62 -14.50
N ILE A 63 -4.17 3.88 -14.86
CA ILE A 63 -3.34 4.17 -16.04
C ILE A 63 -4.01 3.52 -17.26
N PRO A 64 -4.19 4.24 -18.39
CA PRO A 64 -4.70 3.66 -19.64
C PRO A 64 -3.88 2.42 -20.03
N GLU A 65 -4.55 1.37 -20.53
CA GLU A 65 -3.91 0.06 -20.76
C GLU A 65 -2.74 0.12 -21.75
N LEU A 66 -2.84 1.01 -22.75
CA LEU A 66 -1.81 1.24 -23.75
C LEU A 66 -0.49 1.76 -23.16
N ASN A 67 -0.59 2.46 -22.03
CA ASN A 67 0.51 3.19 -21.40
C ASN A 67 0.90 2.60 -20.04
N ARG A 68 0.50 1.35 -19.76
CA ARG A 68 0.92 0.67 -18.55
C ARG A 68 2.45 0.48 -18.57
N PRO A 69 3.15 0.79 -17.47
CA PRO A 69 4.60 0.65 -17.39
C PRO A 69 5.10 -0.75 -17.72
N PHE A 70 4.30 -1.78 -17.44
CA PHE A 70 4.69 -3.18 -17.54
C PHE A 70 4.02 -3.97 -18.70
N SER A 71 3.20 -3.33 -19.55
CA SER A 71 2.50 -4.06 -20.64
C SER A 71 3.39 -4.33 -21.87
N LYS A 72 4.47 -3.56 -22.06
CA LYS A 72 5.49 -3.74 -23.10
C LYS A 72 6.88 -3.56 -22.49
N LYS A 73 7.95 -4.00 -23.18
CA LYS A 73 9.35 -3.72 -22.80
C LYS A 73 9.63 -2.20 -22.89
N ASN A 74 9.18 -1.47 -21.89
CA ASN A 74 9.34 -0.04 -21.79
C ASN A 74 10.77 0.30 -21.39
N ARG A 75 11.52 0.89 -22.32
CA ARG A 75 12.94 1.21 -22.13
C ARG A 75 13.18 2.10 -20.91
N TYR A 76 12.25 3.01 -20.60
CA TYR A 76 12.39 3.89 -19.42
C TYR A 76 12.36 3.11 -18.10
N VAL A 77 11.57 2.04 -17.99
CA VAL A 77 11.50 1.19 -16.79
C VAL A 77 12.84 0.50 -16.57
N ILE A 78 13.47 0.04 -17.66
CA ILE A 78 14.81 -0.57 -17.61
C ILE A 78 15.85 0.46 -17.16
N VAL A 79 15.82 1.68 -17.71
CA VAL A 79 16.74 2.76 -17.31
C VAL A 79 16.58 3.10 -15.83
N LEU A 80 15.33 3.26 -15.36
CA LEU A 80 15.05 3.52 -13.95
C LEU A 80 15.53 2.38 -13.05
N LEU A 81 15.38 1.13 -13.48
CA LEU A 81 15.84 -0.03 -12.74
C LEU A 81 17.37 -0.02 -12.59
N VAL A 82 18.10 0.28 -13.68
CA VAL A 82 19.56 0.38 -13.66
C VAL A 82 20.01 1.50 -12.71
N ILE A 83 19.38 2.68 -12.75
CA ILE A 83 19.70 3.79 -11.85
C ILE A 83 19.52 3.38 -10.38
N HIS A 84 18.40 2.75 -10.04
CA HIS A 84 18.11 2.31 -8.67
C HIS A 84 19.01 1.16 -8.23
N ALA A 85 19.40 0.26 -9.13
CA ALA A 85 20.35 -0.82 -8.86
C ALA A 85 21.75 -0.26 -8.54
N LEU A 86 22.24 0.71 -9.33
CA LEU A 86 23.51 1.39 -9.06
C LEU A 86 23.47 2.11 -7.71
N MET A 87 22.36 2.79 -7.41
CA MET A 87 22.16 3.45 -6.13
C MET A 87 22.19 2.46 -4.97
N MET A 88 21.56 1.28 -5.11
CA MET A 88 21.63 0.22 -4.11
C MET A 88 23.06 -0.27 -3.90
N SER A 89 23.83 -0.44 -4.98
CA SER A 89 25.25 -0.82 -4.88
C SER A 89 26.05 0.19 -4.06
N VAL A 90 25.81 1.49 -4.25
CA VAL A 90 26.45 2.55 -3.46
C VAL A 90 26.01 2.48 -2.01
N VAL A 91 24.70 2.37 -1.74
CA VAL A 91 24.17 2.35 -0.37
C VAL A 91 24.70 1.18 0.46
N MET A 92 24.87 0.00 -0.14
CA MET A 92 25.45 -1.18 0.54
C MET A 92 26.85 -0.94 1.11
N TRP A 93 27.59 0.08 0.65
CA TRP A 93 28.91 0.41 1.18
C TRP A 93 28.85 1.27 2.44
N PHE A 94 27.72 1.95 2.70
CA PHE A 94 27.58 2.93 3.76
C PHE A 94 26.70 2.46 4.92
N THR A 95 26.05 1.30 4.83
CA THR A 95 25.15 0.82 5.88
C THR A 95 25.10 -0.70 5.99
N THR A 96 24.79 -1.18 7.19
CA THR A 96 24.46 -2.57 7.50
C THR A 96 22.95 -2.83 7.47
N TYR A 97 22.11 -1.79 7.43
CA TYR A 97 20.64 -1.86 7.29
C TYR A 97 20.23 -2.05 5.82
N ILE A 98 20.72 -3.14 5.22
CA ILE A 98 20.56 -3.44 3.81
C ILE A 98 19.08 -3.64 3.45
N LEU A 99 18.31 -4.29 4.32
CA LEU A 99 16.90 -4.59 4.07
C LEU A 99 16.04 -3.32 4.01
N GLU A 100 16.20 -2.42 4.97
CA GLU A 100 15.48 -1.15 5.04
C GLU A 100 15.82 -0.28 3.83
N CYS A 101 17.10 -0.19 3.48
CA CYS A 101 17.55 0.56 2.32
C CYS A 101 17.04 -0.05 1.01
N PHE A 102 17.02 -1.38 0.90
CA PHE A 102 16.45 -2.06 -0.26
C PHE A 102 14.97 -1.71 -0.45
N LEU A 103 14.18 -1.76 0.63
CA LEU A 103 12.76 -1.42 0.58
C LEU A 103 12.54 0.05 0.19
N LEU A 104 13.32 0.97 0.75
CA LEU A 104 13.25 2.39 0.38
C LEU A 104 13.62 2.61 -1.09
N ILE A 105 14.67 1.96 -1.59
CA ILE A 105 15.06 2.06 -3.01
C ILE A 105 13.98 1.46 -3.92
N LEU A 106 13.36 0.35 -3.53
CA LEU A 106 12.25 -0.24 -4.26
C LEU A 106 11.03 0.69 -4.30
N CYS A 107 10.68 1.33 -3.18
CA CYS A 107 9.64 2.36 -3.15
C CYS A 107 9.96 3.54 -4.06
N SER A 108 11.20 4.04 -4.01
CA SER A 108 11.68 5.10 -4.92
C SER A 108 11.52 4.72 -6.39
N PHE A 109 11.84 3.47 -6.74
CA PHE A 109 11.71 2.95 -8.09
C PHE A 109 10.25 2.98 -8.56
N CYS A 110 9.33 2.48 -7.73
CA CYS A 110 7.89 2.53 -8.01
C CYS A 110 7.40 3.97 -8.20
N PHE A 111 7.73 4.87 -7.28
CA PHE A 111 7.34 6.29 -7.38
C PHE A 111 7.93 6.98 -8.61
N SER A 112 9.15 6.61 -9.01
CA SER A 112 9.79 7.13 -10.22
C SER A 112 9.08 6.66 -11.49
N ILE A 113 8.63 5.41 -11.53
CA ILE A 113 7.80 4.88 -12.62
C ILE A 113 6.48 5.64 -12.69
N ASP A 114 5.82 5.83 -11.56
CA ASP A 114 4.54 6.54 -11.48
C ASP A 114 4.70 8.00 -11.89
N LEU A 115 5.77 8.67 -11.46
CA LEU A 115 6.07 10.05 -11.83
C LEU A 115 6.36 10.18 -13.33
N TYR A 116 7.16 9.27 -13.89
CA TYR A 116 7.44 9.25 -15.31
C TYR A 116 6.15 9.04 -16.10
N SER A 117 5.38 8.03 -15.74
CA SER A 117 4.10 7.70 -16.37
C SER A 117 3.14 8.90 -16.29
N THR A 118 3.02 9.54 -15.13
CA THR A 118 2.16 10.73 -14.95
C THR A 118 2.62 11.94 -15.73
N THR A 119 3.90 12.00 -16.08
CA THR A 119 4.48 13.08 -16.89
C THR A 119 4.28 12.84 -18.38
N THR A 120 4.48 11.61 -18.86
CA THR A 120 4.42 11.27 -20.30
C THR A 120 3.02 10.96 -20.80
N THR A 121 2.17 10.35 -19.98
CA THR A 121 0.93 9.74 -20.47
C THR A 121 -0.24 10.72 -20.55
N GLY A 122 -0.20 11.86 -19.84
CA GLY A 122 -1.21 12.93 -19.95
C GLY A 122 -2.64 12.57 -19.49
N ASP A 123 -3.04 11.31 -19.56
CA ASP A 123 -4.40 10.84 -19.30
C ASP A 123 -4.37 9.82 -18.17
N PHE A 124 -4.69 10.28 -16.96
CA PHE A 124 -4.98 9.42 -15.82
C PHE A 124 -6.43 9.66 -15.46
N THR A 125 -7.23 8.61 -15.49
CA THR A 125 -8.59 8.67 -14.99
C THR A 125 -8.60 8.26 -13.53
N LEU A 126 -9.16 9.12 -12.69
CA LEU A 126 -9.62 8.70 -11.37
C LEU A 126 -10.84 7.84 -11.63
N VAL A 127 -10.75 6.57 -11.29
CA VAL A 127 -11.84 5.62 -11.43
C VAL A 127 -12.36 5.34 -10.03
N ASP A 128 -13.68 5.33 -9.90
CA ASP A 128 -14.32 4.95 -8.65
C ASP A 128 -13.98 3.49 -8.34
N ASN A 129 -13.60 3.25 -7.09
CA ASN A 129 -13.32 1.94 -6.57
C ASN A 129 -14.60 1.09 -6.72
N PRO A 130 -14.58 -0.01 -7.50
CA PRO A 130 -15.76 -0.84 -7.70
C PRO A 130 -16.26 -1.50 -6.40
N MET A 131 -15.47 -1.52 -5.32
CA MET A 131 -15.95 -1.92 -3.98
C MET A 131 -16.82 -0.88 -3.28
N HIS A 132 -16.84 0.37 -3.74
CA HIS A 132 -17.58 1.47 -3.11
C HIS A 132 -18.71 2.05 -3.98
N THR A 133 -19.08 1.37 -5.07
CA THR A 133 -20.37 1.61 -5.72
C THR A 133 -21.52 1.14 -4.82
N GLU A 134 -22.65 1.86 -4.81
CA GLU A 134 -23.83 1.52 -3.99
C GLU A 134 -24.27 0.07 -4.21
N GLU A 135 -24.26 -0.40 -5.46
CA GLU A 135 -24.61 -1.79 -5.82
C GLU A 135 -23.70 -2.83 -5.15
N THR A 136 -22.40 -2.57 -5.08
CA THR A 136 -21.44 -3.50 -4.49
C THR A 136 -21.54 -3.52 -2.98
N THR A 137 -21.80 -2.35 -2.37
CA THR A 137 -22.06 -2.22 -0.93
C THR A 137 -23.31 -3.00 -0.56
N VAL A 138 -24.41 -2.82 -1.31
CA VAL A 138 -25.66 -3.56 -1.13
C VAL A 138 -25.44 -5.08 -1.32
N TYR A 139 -24.67 -5.50 -2.33
CA TYR A 139 -24.36 -6.90 -2.54
C TYR A 139 -23.63 -7.54 -1.36
N TYR A 140 -22.58 -6.90 -0.83
CA TYR A 140 -21.83 -7.43 0.30
C TYR A 140 -22.64 -7.40 1.61
N THR A 141 -23.47 -6.38 1.83
CA THR A 141 -24.37 -6.32 2.98
C THR A 141 -25.41 -7.44 2.93
N LEU A 142 -26.07 -7.65 1.79
CA LEU A 142 -27.03 -8.75 1.60
C LEU A 142 -26.37 -10.13 1.72
N LYS A 143 -25.14 -10.27 1.23
CA LYS A 143 -24.37 -11.52 1.38
C LYS A 143 -24.06 -11.80 2.85
N HIS A 144 -23.63 -10.79 3.60
CA HIS A 144 -23.34 -10.91 5.01
C HIS A 144 -24.61 -11.24 5.82
N GLU A 145 -25.74 -10.59 5.54
CA GLU A 145 -27.03 -10.91 6.16
C GLU A 145 -27.45 -12.36 5.90
N LYS A 146 -27.31 -12.85 4.67
CA LYS A 146 -27.61 -14.26 4.33
C LYS A 146 -26.72 -15.25 5.09
N GLU A 147 -25.44 -14.93 5.27
CA GLU A 147 -24.52 -15.78 6.04
C GLU A 147 -24.83 -15.77 7.54
N VAL A 148 -25.17 -14.61 8.11
CA VAL A 148 -25.64 -14.48 9.49
C VAL A 148 -26.93 -15.25 9.69
N GLU A 149 -27.88 -15.16 8.77
CA GLU A 149 -29.15 -15.86 8.85
C GLU A 149 -28.97 -17.38 8.69
N LYS A 150 -28.06 -17.82 7.80
CA LYS A 150 -27.68 -19.24 7.68
C LYS A 150 -27.05 -19.76 8.97
N LYS A 151 -26.17 -18.98 9.61
CA LYS A 151 -25.60 -19.31 10.92
C LYS A 151 -26.68 -19.36 12.00
N LYS A 152 -27.62 -18.41 12.02
CA LYS A 152 -28.74 -18.40 12.96
C LYS A 152 -29.65 -19.61 12.81
N ARG A 153 -30.02 -19.99 11.58
CA ARG A 153 -30.80 -21.21 11.30
C ARG A 153 -30.03 -22.50 11.59
N SER A 154 -28.70 -22.49 11.44
CA SER A 154 -27.85 -23.61 11.85
C SER A 154 -27.78 -23.72 13.37
N PHE A 155 -27.71 -22.59 14.06
CA PHE A 155 -27.73 -22.53 15.52
C PHE A 155 -29.09 -23.00 16.04
N GLU A 156 -30.21 -22.47 15.53
CA GLU A 156 -31.56 -22.91 15.92
C GLU A 156 -31.78 -24.41 15.68
N ARG A 157 -31.34 -24.96 14.54
CA ARG A 157 -31.39 -26.43 14.31
C ARG A 157 -30.55 -27.25 15.29
N ASN A 158 -29.45 -26.69 15.78
CA ASN A 158 -28.56 -27.36 16.73
C ASN A 158 -28.93 -27.06 18.21
N THR A 159 -29.83 -26.11 18.46
CA THR A 159 -30.24 -25.67 19.82
C THR A 159 -31.71 -25.96 20.12
N VAL A 160 -32.52 -26.40 19.16
CA VAL A 160 -33.80 -27.06 19.43
C VAL A 160 -33.47 -28.43 20.04
N PRO A 161 -33.57 -28.59 21.37
CA PRO A 161 -33.02 -29.75 22.06
C PRO A 161 -33.94 -30.95 21.92
N GLN A 162 -33.34 -32.13 22.09
CA GLN A 162 -33.85 -33.24 22.91
C GLN A 162 -34.92 -32.80 23.94
N LYS A 163 -36.16 -32.61 23.49
CA LYS A 163 -37.33 -32.34 24.34
C LYS A 163 -38.55 -33.16 23.89
N LEU A 164 -38.29 -34.26 23.18
CA LEU A 164 -39.29 -35.21 22.70
C LEU A 164 -38.92 -36.68 22.95
N SER A 165 -38.00 -36.96 23.88
CA SER A 165 -37.66 -38.33 24.29
C SER A 165 -37.93 -38.66 25.77
N GLU A 166 -38.61 -37.80 26.53
CA GLU A 166 -39.02 -38.08 27.93
C GLU A 166 -40.55 -38.13 28.14
N VAL A 167 -41.35 -38.33 27.09
CA VAL A 167 -42.82 -38.51 27.24
C VAL A 167 -43.31 -39.89 26.78
N HIS A 168 -42.41 -40.81 26.43
CA HIS A 168 -42.78 -42.19 26.11
C HIS A 168 -41.76 -43.19 26.67
N GLU A 169 -41.72 -43.32 27.99
CA GLU A 169 -41.43 -44.58 28.67
C GLU A 169 -41.97 -44.50 30.10
N VAL A 170 -43.13 -45.15 30.27
CA VAL A 170 -43.66 -45.91 31.43
C VAL A 170 -43.42 -45.36 32.84
#